data_AF-A0A537JNV4-F1
#
_entry.id   AF-A0A537JNV4-F1
#
_cell.length_a   1.000
_cell.length_b   1.000
_cell.length_c   1.000
_cell.angle_alpha   90.00
_cell.angle_beta   90.00
_cell.angle_gamma   90.00
#
_symmetry.space_group_name_H-M   'P 1'
#
loop_
_entity.id
_entity.type
_entity.pdbx_description
1 polymer ?
#
loop_
_entity_poly.entity_id
_entity_poly.type
_entity_poly.pdbx_seq_one_letter_code
_entity_poly.pdbx_strand_id
1 'polypeptide(L)'
;EEQAGRDLRDPWTARDAYIDVILDRSPERLAAFFAAWGRPGGAAGDSPRALRLLEMQRHALLMYTSCGWFFDELSGIEAVQVIRYAARAMQLAETFGARLEDEFIRRLAAAKSNLPRWGSGAEVYRRAVRPSSVTLARVVAHYAISGLFEPDDADARLASYTIRRLVVRAEESGGHRLAAGLVAVASRVTGEARQAAFAALHLGGTDVQCGVRMDASPDWAAKAESEIVASFLGKGPSEALRTLDDSFKGSLFTLSDLFTEARRRILGRITEERLARFDGVYKDLYEESRPLIAFMRESEVPIPPAIRMAAEYTLIKELVDALDRAPREPLPDRAFAIARELESLDLTALVAEHELLLRRAAESRAEALQTDPLGPDLDQAHRLLDLAAALGITVNLWQVQNAYHAAAQSHRDLLLELAQEGSGPGAPTETGRVAVFWRLVERLHFNLDSLRAPARVPG
;
A
#
# COMPACT_ATOMS: atom_id res chain seq x y z
N GLU A 1 25.61 24.43 21.86
CA GLU A 1 27.01 24.48 22.33
C GLU A 1 27.13 24.21 23.82
N GLU A 2 26.62 25.07 24.70
CA GLU A 2 26.69 24.91 26.17
C GLU A 2 26.24 23.52 26.66
N GLN A 3 25.08 23.05 26.19
CA GLN A 3 24.56 21.73 26.58
C GLN A 3 25.40 20.58 26.03
N ALA A 4 25.99 20.75 24.84
CA ALA A 4 26.77 19.73 24.13
C ALA A 4 28.20 19.62 24.66
N GLY A 5 28.78 20.71 25.17
CA GLY A 5 30.11 20.71 25.78
C GLY A 5 30.22 19.86 27.05
N ARG A 6 29.09 19.39 27.60
CA ARG A 6 29.05 18.43 28.70
C ARG A 6 29.33 16.99 28.24
N ASP A 7 28.93 16.67 27.01
CA ASP A 7 28.98 15.32 26.45
C ASP A 7 30.08 15.17 25.38
N LEU A 8 30.43 16.25 24.68
CA LEU A 8 31.36 16.30 23.55
C LEU A 8 32.59 17.16 23.87
N ARG A 9 33.76 16.75 23.36
CA ARG A 9 35.03 17.47 23.55
C ARG A 9 34.98 18.82 22.84
N ASP A 10 34.58 18.79 21.57
CA ASP A 10 34.35 19.95 20.71
C ASP A 10 33.00 19.79 19.99
N PRO A 11 31.96 20.51 20.42
CA PRO A 11 30.63 20.42 19.82
C PRO A 11 30.57 20.77 18.32
N TRP A 12 31.41 21.69 17.85
CA TRP A 12 31.36 22.15 16.46
C TRP A 12 32.02 21.15 15.52
N THR A 13 33.21 20.66 15.87
CA THR A 13 33.87 19.62 15.08
C THR A 13 33.08 18.31 15.13
N ALA A 14 32.52 17.95 16.29
CA ALA A 14 31.66 16.77 16.41
C ALA A 14 30.39 16.88 15.57
N ARG A 15 29.79 18.07 15.45
CA ARG A 15 28.66 18.31 14.54
C ARG A 15 29.03 18.01 13.09
N ASP A 16 30.19 18.48 12.63
CA ASP A 16 30.62 18.25 11.24
C ASP A 16 30.93 16.79 10.97
N ALA A 17 31.62 16.13 11.91
CA ALA A 17 31.91 14.70 11.82
C ALA A 17 30.64 13.83 11.94
N TYR A 18 29.51 14.37 12.40
CA TYR A 18 28.27 13.60 12.57
C TYR A 18 27.69 13.08 11.24
N ILE A 19 28.12 13.61 10.10
CA ILE A 19 27.76 13.09 8.79
C ILE A 19 28.05 11.59 8.65
N ASP A 20 29.14 11.10 9.25
CA ASP A 20 29.51 9.68 9.18
C ASP A 20 28.46 8.79 9.86
N VAL A 21 27.91 9.25 10.99
CA VAL A 21 26.82 8.56 11.70
C VAL A 21 25.50 8.68 10.94
N ILE A 22 25.27 9.82 10.28
CA ILE A 22 24.07 10.01 9.46
C ILE A 22 24.03 9.02 8.29
N LEU A 23 25.18 8.79 7.65
CA LEU A 23 25.33 7.88 6.52
C LEU A 23 25.29 6.41 6.97
N ASP A 24 25.82 6.10 8.15
CA ASP A 24 25.82 4.76 8.72
C ASP A 24 25.60 4.81 10.24
N ARG A 25 24.38 4.42 10.65
CA ARG A 25 23.94 4.36 12.06
C ARG A 25 24.21 3.01 12.72
N SER A 26 25.19 2.24 12.23
CA SER A 26 25.60 0.99 12.88
C SER A 26 26.18 1.25 14.28
N PRO A 27 26.01 0.31 15.23
CA PRO A 27 26.61 0.42 16.57
C PRO A 27 28.12 0.69 16.53
N GLU A 28 28.82 0.11 15.55
CA GLU A 28 30.26 0.25 15.37
C GLU A 28 30.65 1.68 14.99
N ARG A 29 29.92 2.31 14.06
CA ARG A 29 30.13 3.72 13.69
C ARG A 29 29.81 4.66 14.82
N LEU A 30 28.73 4.39 15.55
CA LEU A 30 28.33 5.19 16.70
C LEU A 30 29.39 5.14 17.81
N ALA A 31 29.90 3.94 18.11
CA ALA A 31 30.98 3.74 19.08
C ALA A 31 32.27 4.46 18.66
N ALA A 32 32.65 4.37 17.39
CA ALA A 32 33.82 5.07 16.85
C ALA A 32 33.68 6.61 16.95
N PHE A 33 32.49 7.13 16.64
CA PHE A 33 32.20 8.56 16.76
C PHE A 33 32.36 9.04 18.21
N PHE A 34 31.78 8.33 19.18
CA PHE A 34 31.90 8.72 20.59
C PHE A 34 33.29 8.49 21.17
N ALA A 35 34.05 7.50 20.67
CA ALA A 35 35.45 7.33 21.06
C ALA A 35 36.32 8.53 20.64
N ALA A 36 36.07 9.08 19.43
CA ALA A 36 36.79 10.24 18.91
C ALA A 36 36.34 11.56 19.58
N TRP A 37 35.04 11.78 19.67
CA TRP A 37 34.47 13.10 19.98
C TRP A 37 33.82 13.21 21.37
N GLY A 38 33.53 12.10 22.03
CA GLY A 38 32.93 12.05 23.36
C GLY A 38 33.91 12.41 24.48
N ARG A 39 33.40 12.98 25.57
CA ARG A 39 34.21 13.28 26.77
C ARG A 39 34.47 12.03 27.62
N PRO A 40 35.70 11.85 28.16
CA PRO A 40 35.99 10.80 29.14
C PRO A 40 35.09 10.94 30.38
N GLY A 41 34.44 9.86 30.80
CA GLY A 41 33.53 9.86 31.96
C GLY A 41 32.08 10.26 31.65
N GLY A 42 31.77 10.67 30.41
CA GLY A 42 30.40 10.62 29.90
C GLY A 42 29.93 9.16 29.80
N ALA A 43 28.61 8.92 29.88
CA ALA A 43 28.05 7.57 29.77
C ALA A 43 28.68 6.84 28.57
N ALA A 44 29.32 5.70 28.84
CA ALA A 44 30.11 4.98 27.85
C ALA A 44 29.28 4.65 26.60
N GLY A 45 29.81 4.97 25.41
CA GLY A 45 29.41 4.38 24.13
C GLY A 45 28.13 4.87 23.46
N ASP A 46 27.15 5.43 24.18
CA ASP A 46 25.91 5.92 23.57
C ASP A 46 25.29 6.97 24.49
N SER A 47 25.39 8.26 24.12
CA SER A 47 24.71 9.34 24.85
C SER A 47 23.47 9.76 24.07
N PRO A 48 22.27 9.28 24.44
CA PRO A 48 21.02 9.74 23.85
C PRO A 48 20.86 11.26 23.91
N ARG A 49 21.44 11.87 24.94
CA ARG A 49 21.49 13.31 25.12
C ARG A 49 22.34 13.99 24.03
N ALA A 50 23.56 13.52 23.80
CA ALA A 50 24.42 14.06 22.74
C ALA A 50 23.80 13.85 21.35
N LEU A 51 23.25 12.66 21.10
CA LEU A 51 22.54 12.35 19.85
C LEU A 51 21.36 13.30 19.60
N ARG A 52 20.53 13.57 20.61
CA ARG A 52 19.43 14.54 20.48
C ARG A 52 19.94 15.94 20.12
N LEU A 53 21.04 16.39 20.71
CA LEU A 53 21.64 17.70 20.39
C LEU A 53 22.17 17.75 18.95
N LEU A 54 22.83 16.68 18.49
CA LEU A 54 23.33 16.57 17.12
C LEU A 54 22.18 16.50 16.09
N GLU A 55 21.12 15.73 16.38
CA GLU A 55 19.92 15.68 15.56
C GLU A 55 19.13 17.00 15.56
N MET A 56 19.08 17.71 16.69
CA MET A 56 18.49 19.04 16.78
C MET A 56 19.24 20.01 15.85
N GLN A 57 20.58 19.98 15.89
CA GLN A 57 21.41 20.81 15.01
C GLN A 57 21.26 20.42 13.54
N ARG A 58 21.18 19.11 13.24
CA ARG A 58 20.92 18.62 11.88
C ARG A 58 19.60 19.19 11.34
N HIS A 59 18.52 19.10 12.11
CA HIS A 59 17.23 19.63 11.70
C HIS A 59 17.22 21.16 11.59
N ALA A 60 17.97 21.86 12.45
CA ALA A 60 18.19 23.30 12.34
C ALA A 60 18.93 23.68 11.05
N LEU A 61 19.84 22.85 10.53
CA LEU A 61 20.47 23.07 9.23
C LEU A 61 19.49 22.80 8.08
N LEU A 62 18.75 21.68 8.14
CA LEU A 62 17.82 21.26 7.09
C LEU A 62 16.67 22.26 6.88
N MET A 63 16.19 22.92 7.92
CA MET A 63 15.11 23.91 7.80
C MET A 63 15.51 25.20 7.04
N TYR A 64 16.80 25.42 6.75
CA TYR A 64 17.26 26.56 5.93
C TYR A 64 17.44 26.22 4.44
N THR A 65 16.93 25.08 3.98
CA THR A 65 17.02 24.69 2.57
C THR A 65 16.23 25.66 1.69
N SER A 66 16.90 26.31 0.73
CA SER A 66 16.33 27.38 -0.10
C SER A 66 15.21 26.90 -1.04
N CYS A 67 15.26 25.66 -1.54
CA CYS A 67 14.23 25.13 -2.44
C CYS A 67 12.84 25.06 -1.78
N GLY A 68 12.77 24.99 -0.44
CA GLY A 68 11.52 25.04 0.32
C GLY A 68 10.76 26.35 0.20
N TRP A 69 11.40 27.42 -0.26
CA TRP A 69 10.84 28.78 -0.33
C TRP A 69 10.80 29.34 -1.75
N PHE A 70 11.08 28.51 -2.76
CA PHE A 70 11.11 28.93 -4.16
C PHE A 70 9.70 29.10 -4.75
N PHE A 71 8.77 28.23 -4.37
CA PHE A 71 7.40 28.25 -4.87
C PHE A 71 6.52 29.23 -4.11
N ASP A 72 5.46 29.67 -4.77
CA ASP A 72 4.54 30.69 -4.28
C ASP A 72 3.61 30.18 -3.16
N GLU A 73 3.38 28.87 -3.06
CA GLU A 73 2.43 28.27 -2.11
C GLU A 73 3.07 27.66 -0.85
N LEU A 74 2.79 28.27 0.29
CA LEU A 74 3.27 27.84 1.62
C LEU A 74 2.83 26.43 2.05
N SER A 75 1.65 25.98 1.60
CA SER A 75 1.14 24.63 1.88
C SER A 75 1.68 23.55 0.92
N GLY A 76 2.58 23.94 0.01
CA GLY A 76 3.31 23.02 -0.87
C GLY A 76 4.19 22.04 -0.08
N ILE A 77 4.50 20.90 -0.70
CA ILE A 77 5.23 19.81 -0.04
C ILE A 77 6.63 20.24 0.43
N GLU A 78 7.27 21.15 -0.31
CA GLU A 78 8.62 21.64 -0.08
C GLU A 78 8.67 22.56 1.16
N ALA A 79 7.80 23.57 1.22
CA ALA A 79 7.69 24.49 2.35
C ALA A 79 7.25 23.76 3.62
N VAL A 80 6.26 22.87 3.51
CA VAL A 80 5.82 22.02 4.61
C VAL A 80 6.96 21.14 5.13
N GLN A 81 7.81 20.60 4.25
CA GLN A 81 8.96 19.79 4.66
C GLN A 81 9.99 20.61 5.46
N VAL A 82 10.27 21.84 5.03
CA VAL A 82 11.13 22.76 5.79
C VAL A 82 10.55 23.04 7.18
N ILE A 83 9.25 23.31 7.25
CA ILE A 83 8.57 23.58 8.54
C ILE A 83 8.56 22.33 9.43
N ARG A 84 8.49 21.11 8.86
CA ARG A 84 8.65 19.85 9.60
C ARG A 84 10.03 19.71 10.23
N TYR A 85 11.09 20.14 9.55
CA TYR A 85 12.42 20.15 10.16
C TYR A 85 12.49 21.12 11.34
N ALA A 86 11.91 22.32 11.21
CA ALA A 86 11.80 23.26 12.32
C ALA A 86 11.01 22.66 13.51
N ALA A 87 9.86 22.04 13.24
CA ALA A 87 9.06 21.36 14.25
C ALA A 87 9.85 20.26 14.98
N ARG A 88 10.62 19.45 14.24
CA ARG A 88 11.45 18.40 14.84
C ARG A 88 12.61 18.97 15.67
N ALA A 89 13.25 20.05 15.22
CA ALA A 89 14.26 20.74 16.02
C ALA A 89 13.67 21.28 17.33
N MET A 90 12.49 21.91 17.29
CA MET A 90 11.79 22.39 18.49
C MET A 90 11.42 21.25 19.44
N GLN A 91 10.93 20.12 18.93
CA GLN A 91 10.62 18.93 19.73
C GLN A 91 11.85 18.39 20.47
N LEU A 92 13.02 18.36 19.80
CA LEU A 92 14.26 17.93 20.43
C LEU A 92 14.74 18.96 21.48
N ALA A 93 14.61 20.26 21.18
CA ALA A 93 14.96 21.35 22.09
C ALA A 93 14.11 21.35 23.38
N GLU A 94 12.85 20.95 23.29
CA GLU A 94 11.96 20.85 24.45
C GLU A 94 12.49 19.89 25.53
N THR A 95 13.20 18.83 25.13
CA THR A 95 13.86 17.90 26.07
C THR A 95 14.96 18.55 26.91
N PHE A 96 15.40 19.75 26.51
CA PHE A 96 16.35 20.60 27.23
C PHE A 96 15.68 21.85 27.86
N GLY A 97 14.34 21.89 27.90
CA GLY A 97 13.56 22.96 28.53
C GLY A 97 13.18 24.12 27.60
N ALA A 98 13.55 24.07 26.32
CA ALA A 98 13.22 25.13 25.37
C ALA A 98 11.83 24.93 24.75
N ARG A 99 10.85 25.73 25.16
CA ARG A 99 9.48 25.71 24.61
C ARG A 99 9.33 26.79 23.53
N LEU A 100 9.48 26.38 22.27
CA LEU A 100 9.54 27.29 21.11
C LEU A 100 8.31 27.26 20.21
N GLU A 101 7.46 26.22 20.33
CA GLU A 101 6.38 25.94 19.37
C GLU A 101 5.35 27.08 19.26
N ASP A 102 4.85 27.61 20.39
CA ASP A 102 3.82 28.67 20.38
C ASP A 102 4.31 29.95 19.68
N GLU A 103 5.53 30.37 20.01
CA GLU A 103 6.15 31.56 19.41
C GLU A 103 6.45 31.34 17.93
N PHE A 104 6.87 30.13 17.55
CA PHE A 104 7.09 29.76 16.15
C PHE A 104 5.78 29.84 15.35
N ILE A 105 4.70 29.25 15.84
CA ILE A 105 3.38 29.30 15.19
C ILE A 105 2.89 30.74 15.06
N ARG A 106 3.07 31.55 16.11
CA ARG A 106 2.70 32.97 16.11
C ARG A 106 3.41 33.75 15.01
N ARG A 107 4.72 33.54 14.84
CA ARG A 107 5.49 34.18 13.75
C ARG A 107 5.09 33.65 12.38
N LEU A 108 4.89 32.34 12.27
CA LEU A 108 4.51 31.68 11.03
C LEU A 108 3.11 32.11 10.53
N ALA A 109 2.22 32.58 11.41
CA ALA A 109 0.91 33.14 11.05
C ALA A 109 0.97 34.38 10.13
N ALA A 110 2.10 35.09 10.12
CA ALA A 110 2.32 36.23 9.23
C ALA A 110 2.46 35.82 7.77
N ALA A 111 2.97 34.60 7.50
CA ALA A 111 3.01 34.04 6.16
C ALA A 111 1.59 33.60 5.75
N LYS A 112 1.09 34.15 4.65
CA LYS A 112 -0.23 33.80 4.09
C LYS A 112 -0.09 32.73 3.03
N SER A 113 -1.05 31.81 2.99
CA SER A 113 -1.18 30.86 1.88
C SER A 113 -1.95 31.54 0.75
N ASN A 114 -1.63 31.21 -0.51
CA ASN A 114 -2.40 31.68 -1.66
C ASN A 114 -3.72 30.92 -1.80
N LEU A 115 -3.88 29.82 -1.06
CA LEU A 115 -5.08 29.00 -1.03
C LEU A 115 -5.97 29.36 0.18
N PRO A 116 -7.21 29.85 -0.03
CA PRO A 116 -8.11 30.25 1.06
C PRO A 116 -8.36 29.17 2.12
N ARG A 117 -8.38 27.89 1.71
CA ARG A 117 -8.60 26.74 2.61
C ARG A 117 -7.51 26.55 3.68
N TRP A 118 -6.33 27.13 3.47
CA TRP A 118 -5.21 27.09 4.40
C TRP A 118 -5.07 28.41 5.15
N GLY A 119 -5.26 29.55 4.48
CA GLY A 119 -5.30 30.88 5.13
C GLY A 119 -3.94 31.40 5.60
N SER A 120 -3.28 30.74 6.56
CA SER A 120 -1.99 31.18 7.10
C SER A 120 -1.05 30.04 7.44
N GLY A 121 0.23 30.36 7.61
CA GLY A 121 1.25 29.39 8.02
C GLY A 121 0.98 28.73 9.38
N ALA A 122 0.28 29.40 10.30
CA ALA A 122 -0.16 28.77 11.55
C ALA A 122 -1.13 27.60 11.29
N GLU A 123 -2.00 27.75 10.31
CA GLU A 123 -2.97 26.70 9.95
C GLU A 123 -2.30 25.58 9.15
N VAL A 124 -1.35 25.93 8.26
CA VAL A 124 -0.46 24.95 7.61
C VAL A 124 0.28 24.13 8.67
N TYR A 125 0.83 24.77 9.70
CA TYR A 125 1.49 24.07 10.79
C TYR A 125 0.54 23.10 11.50
N ARG A 126 -0.62 23.59 11.95
CA ARG A 126 -1.60 22.78 12.70
C ARG A 126 -2.09 21.56 11.93
N ARG A 127 -2.33 21.70 10.62
CA ARG A 127 -2.97 20.66 9.79
C ARG A 127 -1.99 19.78 9.00
N ALA A 128 -0.83 20.30 8.58
CA ALA A 128 0.11 19.57 7.73
C ALA A 128 1.42 19.17 8.43
N VAL A 129 1.82 19.90 9.47
CA VAL A 129 3.11 19.71 10.17
C VAL A 129 2.91 18.98 11.49
N ARG A 130 2.11 19.53 12.41
CA ARG A 130 1.90 18.96 13.75
C ARG A 130 1.48 17.49 13.73
N PRO A 131 0.56 17.03 12.83
CA PRO A 131 0.18 15.62 12.76
C PRO A 131 1.28 14.68 12.26
N SER A 132 2.38 15.21 11.71
CA SER A 132 3.55 14.42 11.30
C SER A 132 4.54 14.16 12.45
N SER A 133 4.33 14.77 13.62
CA SER A 133 5.14 14.50 14.81
C SER A 133 4.97 13.05 15.26
N VAL A 134 6.09 12.36 15.46
CA VAL A 134 6.12 10.98 15.93
C VAL A 134 6.74 10.95 17.32
N THR A 135 5.98 10.48 18.29
CA THR A 135 6.41 10.23 19.67
C THR A 135 6.57 8.74 19.89
N LEU A 136 7.35 8.33 20.91
CA LEU A 136 7.45 6.91 21.27
C LEU A 136 6.10 6.31 21.65
N ALA A 137 5.22 7.08 22.32
CA ALA A 137 3.86 6.64 22.61
C ALA A 137 3.06 6.34 21.34
N ARG A 138 3.16 7.20 20.32
CA ARG A 138 2.53 6.98 19.01
C ARG A 138 3.11 5.78 18.27
N VAL A 139 4.43 5.54 18.40
CA VAL A 139 5.09 4.34 17.84
C VAL A 139 4.54 3.06 18.48
N VAL A 140 4.38 3.05 19.80
CA VAL A 140 3.78 1.92 20.54
C VAL A 140 2.31 1.74 20.17
N ALA A 141 1.53 2.83 20.09
CA ALA A 141 0.14 2.77 19.66
C ALA A 141 0.01 2.22 18.23
N HIS A 142 0.89 2.65 17.32
CA HIS A 142 0.94 2.15 15.95
C HIS A 142 1.16 0.65 15.91
N TYR A 143 2.17 0.17 16.63
CA TYR A 143 2.44 -1.26 16.77
C TYR A 143 1.28 -2.04 17.38
N ALA A 144 0.71 -1.54 18.48
CA ALA A 144 -0.36 -2.21 19.19
C ALA A 144 -1.63 -2.36 18.33
N ILE A 145 -2.02 -1.29 17.63
CA ILE A 145 -3.18 -1.28 16.74
C ILE A 145 -2.91 -2.14 15.50
N SER A 146 -1.75 -1.99 14.85
CA SER A 146 -1.39 -2.81 13.69
C SER A 146 -1.37 -4.30 14.04
N GLY A 147 -0.88 -4.65 15.23
CA GLY A 147 -0.87 -6.00 15.78
C GLY A 147 -2.24 -6.68 15.85
N LEU A 148 -3.34 -5.92 15.95
CA LEU A 148 -4.70 -6.47 15.94
C LEU A 148 -5.14 -7.00 14.57
N PHE A 149 -4.53 -6.48 13.49
CA PHE A 149 -4.83 -6.85 12.11
C PHE A 149 -3.73 -7.71 11.47
N GLU A 150 -2.49 -7.53 11.90
CA GLU A 150 -1.28 -8.16 11.39
C GLU A 150 -0.43 -8.60 12.59
N PRO A 151 -0.43 -9.89 12.97
CA PRO A 151 0.41 -10.35 14.05
C PRO A 151 1.89 -10.12 13.70
N ASP A 152 2.55 -9.18 14.40
CA ASP A 152 3.98 -8.91 14.15
C ASP A 152 4.88 -10.02 14.70
N ASP A 153 6.15 -10.02 14.29
CA ASP A 153 7.24 -10.77 14.92
C ASP A 153 7.59 -10.22 16.32
N ALA A 154 8.38 -10.97 17.10
CA ALA A 154 8.78 -10.58 18.45
C ALA A 154 9.63 -9.29 18.53
N ASP A 155 10.39 -9.00 17.46
CA ASP A 155 11.20 -7.79 17.28
C ASP A 155 10.77 -7.05 16.01
N ALA A 156 9.94 -6.02 16.17
CA ALA A 156 9.44 -5.23 15.06
C ALA A 156 10.36 -4.03 14.78
N ARG A 157 10.72 -3.83 13.51
CA ARG A 157 11.42 -2.63 13.03
C ARG A 157 10.43 -1.71 12.33
N LEU A 158 10.17 -0.56 12.94
CA LEU A 158 9.23 0.44 12.45
C LEU A 158 10.00 1.69 12.03
N ALA A 159 10.44 1.71 10.77
CA ALA A 159 11.29 2.77 10.21
C ALA A 159 12.52 3.04 11.10
N SER A 160 12.56 4.19 11.78
CA SER A 160 13.65 4.62 12.67
C SER A 160 13.52 4.12 14.11
N TYR A 161 12.55 3.25 14.39
CA TYR A 161 12.28 2.73 15.73
C TYR A 161 12.37 1.21 15.78
N THR A 162 12.69 0.69 16.95
CA THR A 162 12.59 -0.74 17.28
C THR A 162 11.57 -0.92 18.40
N ILE A 163 10.80 -2.00 18.31
CA ILE A 163 9.93 -2.46 19.38
C ILE A 163 10.29 -3.91 19.67
N ARG A 164 10.55 -4.20 20.95
CA ARG A 164 10.76 -5.54 21.46
C ARG A 164 9.64 -5.89 22.43
N ARG A 165 8.99 -7.03 22.18
CA ARG A 165 7.98 -7.57 23.09
C ARG A 165 8.64 -8.01 24.40
N LEU A 166 8.11 -7.55 25.53
CA LEU A 166 8.52 -8.05 26.84
C LEU A 166 7.50 -9.08 27.34
N VAL A 167 6.25 -8.65 27.46
CA VAL A 167 5.10 -9.49 27.82
C VAL A 167 3.93 -8.98 27.02
N VAL A 168 3.29 -9.81 26.21
CA VAL A 168 2.11 -9.43 25.44
C VAL A 168 1.13 -10.59 25.44
N ARG A 169 -0.13 -10.27 25.71
CA ARG A 169 -1.25 -11.19 25.62
C ARG A 169 -2.23 -10.71 24.57
N ALA A 170 -2.68 -11.63 23.72
CA ALA A 170 -3.68 -11.38 22.70
C ALA A 170 -4.86 -12.34 22.90
N GLU A 171 -6.08 -11.83 22.73
CA GLU A 171 -7.32 -12.58 22.88
C GLU A 171 -8.27 -12.21 21.73
N GLU A 172 -9.07 -13.18 21.28
CA GLU A 172 -10.12 -12.96 20.28
C GLU A 172 -11.41 -13.64 20.74
N SER A 173 -12.53 -12.91 20.67
CA SER A 173 -13.85 -13.42 21.06
C SER A 173 -14.95 -12.69 20.30
N GLY A 174 -15.85 -13.43 19.66
CA GLY A 174 -17.01 -12.86 18.96
C GLY A 174 -16.67 -11.91 17.80
N GLY A 175 -15.51 -12.08 17.16
CA GLY A 175 -15.02 -11.15 16.11
C GLY A 175 -14.40 -9.86 16.64
N HIS A 176 -14.25 -9.72 17.97
CA HIS A 176 -13.49 -8.65 18.60
C HIS A 176 -12.10 -9.14 18.98
N ARG A 177 -11.11 -8.26 18.91
CA ARG A 177 -9.71 -8.59 19.23
C ARG A 177 -9.15 -7.65 20.28
N LEU A 178 -8.40 -8.21 21.22
CA LEU A 178 -7.69 -7.48 22.27
C LEU A 178 -6.21 -7.87 22.24
N ALA A 179 -5.32 -6.89 22.38
CA ALA A 179 -3.92 -7.10 22.67
C ALA A 179 -3.47 -6.15 23.78
N ALA A 180 -2.84 -6.66 24.84
CA ALA A 180 -2.35 -5.86 25.95
C ALA A 180 -1.01 -6.38 26.46
N GLY A 181 -0.19 -5.49 27.01
CA GLY A 181 1.07 -5.89 27.62
C GLY A 181 2.12 -4.78 27.71
N LEU A 182 3.38 -5.19 27.84
CA LEU A 182 4.55 -4.36 28.02
C LEU A 182 5.55 -4.56 26.87
N VAL A 183 6.05 -3.45 26.33
CA VAL A 183 7.06 -3.41 25.27
C VAL A 183 8.22 -2.50 25.64
N ALA A 184 9.39 -2.80 25.07
CA ALA A 184 10.51 -1.85 25.02
C ALA A 184 10.53 -1.20 23.64
N VAL A 185 10.50 0.14 23.60
CA VAL A 185 10.55 0.94 22.37
C VAL A 185 11.83 1.77 22.37
N ALA A 186 12.55 1.79 21.24
CA ALA A 186 13.74 2.61 21.11
C ALA A 186 13.82 3.36 19.77
N SER A 187 14.39 4.57 19.79
CA SER A 187 14.77 5.32 18.59
C SER A 187 16.18 4.95 18.18
N ARG A 188 16.34 4.47 16.95
CA ARG A 188 17.66 4.23 16.32
C ARG A 188 18.38 5.52 15.92
N VAL A 189 17.68 6.66 16.02
CA VAL A 189 18.20 7.98 15.64
C VAL A 189 18.76 8.69 16.86
N THR A 190 17.98 8.74 17.94
CA THR A 190 18.36 9.46 19.17
C THR A 190 18.90 8.56 20.27
N GLY A 191 18.90 7.24 20.10
CA GLY A 191 19.27 6.27 21.15
C GLY A 191 18.29 6.23 22.32
N GLU A 192 17.17 6.95 22.26
CA GLU A 192 16.18 6.96 23.34
C GLU A 192 15.50 5.60 23.41
N ALA A 193 15.59 4.95 24.56
CA ALA A 193 14.88 3.70 24.85
C ALA A 193 14.01 3.86 26.09
N ARG A 194 12.76 3.40 26.02
CA ARG A 194 11.80 3.40 27.12
C ARG A 194 10.97 2.12 27.13
N GLN A 195 10.36 1.83 28.26
CA GLN A 195 9.31 0.82 28.34
C GLN A 195 7.95 1.50 28.26
N ALA A 196 6.98 0.80 27.68
CA ALA A 196 5.61 1.27 27.58
C ALA A 196 4.65 0.10 27.77
N ALA A 197 3.64 0.31 28.60
CA ALA A 197 2.50 -0.57 28.69
C ALA A 197 1.43 -0.11 27.70
N PHE A 198 0.70 -1.04 27.11
CA PHE A 198 -0.36 -0.73 26.18
C PHE A 198 -1.54 -1.70 26.33
N ALA A 199 -2.71 -1.28 25.86
CA ALA A 199 -3.83 -2.14 25.54
C ALA A 199 -4.50 -1.60 24.28
N ALA A 200 -4.82 -2.47 23.33
CA ALA A 200 -5.49 -2.14 22.08
C ALA A 200 -6.67 -3.09 21.88
N LEU A 201 -7.83 -2.54 21.59
CA LEU A 201 -9.10 -3.25 21.44
C LEU A 201 -9.72 -2.89 20.09
N HIS A 202 -10.08 -3.90 19.30
CA HIS A 202 -10.83 -3.77 18.06
C HIS A 202 -12.23 -4.32 18.26
N LEU A 203 -13.22 -3.42 18.13
CA LEU A 203 -14.64 -3.72 18.28
C LEU A 203 -15.31 -4.11 16.95
N GLY A 204 -14.58 -4.06 15.85
CA GLY A 204 -15.07 -4.37 14.51
C GLY A 204 -15.10 -3.14 13.61
N GLY A 205 -14.98 -3.35 12.30
CA GLY A 205 -14.88 -2.26 11.33
C GLY A 205 -13.74 -1.29 11.67
N THR A 206 -14.04 0.00 11.75
CA THR A 206 -13.09 1.07 12.07
C THR A 206 -13.00 1.39 13.56
N ASP A 207 -13.73 0.67 14.42
CA ASP A 207 -13.79 0.96 15.86
C ASP A 207 -12.60 0.30 16.58
N VAL A 208 -11.58 1.10 16.84
CA VAL A 208 -10.34 0.71 17.52
C VAL A 208 -9.97 1.76 18.55
N GLN A 209 -9.70 1.29 19.77
CA GLN A 209 -9.18 2.10 20.86
C GLN A 209 -7.86 1.50 21.35
N CYS A 210 -6.85 2.34 21.56
CA CYS A 210 -5.59 1.93 22.13
C CYS A 210 -5.14 2.90 23.23
N GLY A 211 -4.86 2.37 24.41
CA GLY A 211 -4.20 3.09 25.48
C GLY A 211 -2.70 2.81 25.49
N VAL A 212 -1.89 3.85 25.68
CA VAL A 212 -0.43 3.71 25.87
C VAL A 212 0.04 4.50 27.07
N ARG A 213 0.81 3.85 27.95
CA ARG A 213 1.45 4.49 29.10
C ARG A 213 2.96 4.29 29.04
N MET A 214 3.68 5.40 28.84
CA MET A 214 5.14 5.41 28.89
C MET A 214 5.63 5.26 30.33
N ASP A 215 6.77 4.59 30.50
CA ASP A 215 7.48 4.40 31.77
C ASP A 215 6.58 3.81 32.88
N ALA A 216 5.65 2.93 32.49
CA ALA A 216 4.80 2.21 33.42
C ALA A 216 5.62 1.22 34.26
N SER A 217 5.30 1.10 35.56
CA SER A 217 5.91 0.06 36.39
C SER A 217 5.41 -1.32 35.95
N PRO A 218 6.26 -2.38 36.04
CA PRO A 218 5.85 -3.74 35.71
C PRO A 218 4.58 -4.20 36.45
N ASP A 219 4.46 -3.86 37.74
CA ASP A 219 3.29 -4.22 38.56
C ASP A 219 2.01 -3.54 38.07
N TRP A 220 2.09 -2.26 37.71
CA TRP A 220 0.94 -1.54 37.15
C TRP A 220 0.54 -2.14 35.79
N ALA A 221 1.52 -2.44 34.93
CA ALA A 221 1.29 -3.01 33.61
C ALA A 221 0.61 -4.38 33.71
N ALA A 222 1.12 -5.26 34.57
CA ALA A 222 0.56 -6.59 34.80
C ALA A 222 -0.87 -6.52 35.37
N LYS A 223 -1.13 -5.59 36.29
CA LYS A 223 -2.47 -5.36 36.84
C LYS A 223 -3.45 -4.89 35.76
N ALA A 224 -3.08 -3.85 35.01
CA ALA A 224 -3.93 -3.28 33.96
C ALA A 224 -4.22 -4.31 32.85
N GLU A 225 -3.20 -5.06 32.41
CA GLU A 225 -3.37 -6.15 31.45
C GLU A 225 -4.37 -7.19 31.98
N SER A 226 -4.17 -7.68 33.20
CA SER A 226 -5.02 -8.70 33.81
C SER A 226 -6.48 -8.25 33.95
N GLU A 227 -6.72 -7.02 34.41
CA GLU A 227 -8.06 -6.45 34.56
C GLU A 227 -8.79 -6.30 33.21
N ILE A 228 -8.10 -5.78 32.19
CA ILE A 228 -8.67 -5.57 30.85
C ILE A 228 -8.97 -6.93 30.18
N VAL A 229 -8.04 -7.88 30.25
CA VAL A 229 -8.21 -9.22 29.67
C VAL A 229 -9.33 -9.98 30.38
N ALA A 230 -9.38 -9.95 31.71
CA ALA A 230 -10.45 -10.59 32.47
C ALA A 230 -11.82 -9.97 32.15
N SER A 231 -11.88 -8.64 32.00
CA SER A 231 -13.09 -7.95 31.57
C SER A 231 -13.54 -8.39 30.17
N PHE A 232 -12.60 -8.47 29.21
CA PHE A 232 -12.89 -8.87 27.84
C PHE A 232 -13.46 -10.29 27.75
N LEU A 233 -12.83 -11.26 28.44
CA LEU A 233 -13.25 -12.65 28.43
C LEU A 233 -14.51 -12.92 29.27
N GLY A 234 -14.71 -12.18 30.36
CA GLY A 234 -15.80 -12.44 31.31
C GLY A 234 -17.06 -11.58 31.12
N LYS A 235 -16.90 -10.27 30.90
CA LYS A 235 -17.99 -9.28 30.83
C LYS A 235 -18.24 -8.75 29.41
N GLY A 236 -17.31 -9.01 28.48
CA GLY A 236 -17.42 -8.64 27.08
C GLY A 236 -16.71 -7.33 26.71
N PRO A 237 -16.71 -6.99 25.41
CA PRO A 237 -15.86 -5.95 24.83
C PRO A 237 -16.16 -4.53 25.32
N SER A 238 -17.43 -4.19 25.59
CA SER A 238 -17.79 -2.84 26.05
C SER A 238 -17.28 -2.53 27.46
N GLU A 239 -17.23 -3.52 28.35
CA GLU A 239 -16.61 -3.33 29.67
C GLU A 239 -15.08 -3.28 29.56
N ALA A 240 -14.48 -4.08 28.68
CA ALA A 240 -13.05 -4.01 28.43
C ALA A 240 -12.63 -2.62 27.93
N LEU A 241 -13.43 -1.99 27.05
CA LEU A 241 -13.23 -0.61 26.61
C LEU A 241 -13.26 0.37 27.78
N ARG A 242 -14.26 0.29 28.67
CA ARG A 242 -14.33 1.15 29.87
C ARG A 242 -13.10 0.98 30.76
N THR A 243 -12.70 -0.27 31.01
CA THR A 243 -11.52 -0.58 31.83
C THR A 243 -10.24 -0.05 31.19
N LEU A 244 -10.12 -0.14 29.87
CA LEU A 244 -9.01 0.42 29.09
C LEU A 244 -8.98 1.95 29.21
N ASP A 245 -10.10 2.63 28.96
CA ASP A 245 -10.19 4.10 29.02
C ASP A 245 -9.83 4.62 30.42
N ASP A 246 -10.32 3.97 31.47
CA ASP A 246 -10.00 4.32 32.86
C ASP A 246 -8.50 4.10 33.18
N SER A 247 -7.93 2.99 32.71
CA SER A 247 -6.52 2.64 32.95
C SER A 247 -5.55 3.58 32.23
N PHE A 248 -5.87 3.99 31.01
CA PHE A 248 -4.99 4.75 30.12
C PHE A 248 -5.42 6.21 29.91
N LYS A 249 -6.25 6.74 30.81
CA LYS A 249 -6.83 8.09 30.74
C LYS A 249 -5.81 9.16 30.32
N GLY A 250 -6.13 9.85 29.22
CA GLY A 250 -5.31 10.95 28.67
C GLY A 250 -4.24 10.54 27.65
N SER A 251 -4.06 9.24 27.40
CA SER A 251 -3.10 8.71 26.43
C SER A 251 -3.74 7.65 25.53
N LEU A 252 -4.83 8.06 24.88
CA LEU A 252 -5.66 7.23 24.01
C LEU A 252 -5.38 7.54 22.54
N PHE A 253 -5.40 6.50 21.72
CA PHE A 253 -5.06 6.50 20.32
C PHE A 253 -6.09 5.67 19.55
N THR A 254 -6.33 6.03 18.29
CA THR A 254 -7.26 5.35 17.39
C THR A 254 -6.60 5.07 16.04
N LEU A 255 -7.36 4.55 15.07
CA LEU A 255 -6.88 4.39 13.68
C LEU A 255 -6.35 5.70 13.08
N SER A 256 -6.82 6.87 13.51
CA SER A 256 -6.32 8.15 12.98
C SER A 256 -4.86 8.42 13.33
N ASP A 257 -4.37 7.84 14.43
CA ASP A 257 -3.02 8.05 14.95
C ASP A 257 -1.97 7.15 14.30
N LEU A 258 -2.40 6.13 13.57
CA LEU A 258 -1.52 5.29 12.77
C LEU A 258 -0.70 6.10 11.76
N PHE A 259 0.48 5.59 11.41
CA PHE A 259 1.24 6.10 10.28
C PHE A 259 0.45 5.89 8.98
N THR A 260 0.60 6.84 8.06
CA THR A 260 -0.23 6.94 6.86
C THR A 260 -0.33 5.62 6.07
N GLU A 261 0.79 4.93 5.87
CA GLU A 261 0.80 3.69 5.08
C GLU A 261 0.10 2.52 5.78
N ALA A 262 0.33 2.32 7.08
CA ALA A 262 -0.42 1.29 7.83
C ALA A 262 -1.90 1.64 7.93
N ARG A 263 -2.24 2.92 8.12
CA ARG A 263 -3.63 3.38 8.16
C ARG A 263 -4.34 3.08 6.84
N ARG A 264 -3.72 3.41 5.70
CA ARG A 264 -4.26 3.10 4.36
C ARG A 264 -4.47 1.60 4.17
N ARG A 265 -3.46 0.80 4.51
CA ARG A 265 -3.51 -0.66 4.39
C ARG A 265 -4.61 -1.29 5.26
N ILE A 266 -4.70 -0.89 6.53
CA ILE A 266 -5.74 -1.40 7.45
C ILE A 266 -7.13 -0.97 7.00
N LEU A 267 -7.32 0.29 6.60
CA LEU A 267 -8.59 0.76 6.04
C LEU A 267 -8.95 0.05 4.74
N GLY A 268 -7.96 -0.23 3.88
CA GLY A 268 -8.12 -1.02 2.67
C GLY A 268 -8.72 -2.39 2.98
N ARG A 269 -8.14 -3.13 3.93
CA ARG A 269 -8.67 -4.44 4.35
C ARG A 269 -10.08 -4.38 4.93
N ILE A 270 -10.33 -3.44 5.85
CA ILE A 270 -11.67 -3.25 6.43
C ILE A 270 -12.69 -2.95 5.32
N THR A 271 -12.28 -2.22 4.28
CA THR A 271 -13.13 -1.88 3.14
C THR A 271 -13.32 -3.07 2.21
N GLU A 272 -12.27 -3.85 1.90
CA GLU A 272 -12.33 -5.07 1.11
C GLU A 272 -13.30 -6.10 1.71
N GLU A 273 -13.23 -6.32 3.03
CA GLU A 273 -14.16 -7.22 3.73
C GLU A 273 -15.63 -6.77 3.61
N ARG A 274 -15.89 -5.46 3.58
CA ARG A 274 -17.24 -4.90 3.39
C ARG A 274 -17.66 -4.95 1.92
N LEU A 275 -16.76 -4.63 0.99
CA LEU A 275 -17.01 -4.72 -0.44
C LEU A 275 -17.37 -6.14 -0.84
N ALA A 276 -16.67 -7.15 -0.29
CA ALA A 276 -17.01 -8.56 -0.49
C ALA A 276 -18.46 -8.90 -0.12
N ARG A 277 -19.02 -8.24 0.91
CA ARG A 277 -20.45 -8.40 1.27
C ARG A 277 -21.36 -7.69 0.28
N PHE A 278 -21.00 -6.48 -0.16
CA PHE A 278 -21.76 -5.77 -1.19
C PHE A 278 -21.77 -6.50 -2.52
N ASP A 279 -20.68 -7.19 -2.87
CA ASP A 279 -20.62 -8.04 -4.05
C ASP A 279 -21.70 -9.11 -4.04
N GLY A 280 -21.88 -9.79 -2.90
CA GLY A 280 -22.95 -10.77 -2.72
C GLY A 280 -24.33 -10.13 -2.91
N VAL A 281 -24.59 -8.98 -2.29
CA VAL A 281 -25.87 -8.27 -2.40
C VAL A 281 -26.19 -7.85 -3.84
N TYR A 282 -25.23 -7.25 -4.56
CA TYR A 282 -25.45 -6.85 -5.96
C TYR A 282 -25.65 -8.06 -6.87
N LYS A 283 -24.89 -9.13 -6.64
CA LYS A 283 -25.03 -10.37 -7.39
C LYS A 283 -26.40 -11.02 -7.16
N ASP A 284 -26.83 -11.14 -5.89
CA ASP A 284 -28.12 -11.74 -5.55
C ASP A 284 -29.27 -10.91 -6.14
N LEU A 285 -29.22 -9.58 -6.00
CA LEU A 285 -30.20 -8.67 -6.60
C LEU A 285 -30.25 -8.81 -8.12
N TYR A 286 -29.10 -8.94 -8.79
CA TYR A 286 -29.06 -9.16 -10.23
C TYR A 286 -29.68 -10.50 -10.60
N GLU A 287 -29.20 -11.61 -10.02
CA GLU A 287 -29.62 -12.98 -10.33
C GLU A 287 -31.13 -13.19 -10.07
N GLU A 288 -31.66 -12.70 -8.95
CA GLU A 288 -33.10 -12.75 -8.64
C GLU A 288 -33.92 -11.94 -9.64
N SER A 289 -33.38 -10.83 -10.14
CA SER A 289 -34.06 -9.95 -11.09
C SER A 289 -33.98 -10.42 -12.54
N ARG A 290 -33.15 -11.41 -12.90
CA ARG A 290 -32.93 -11.81 -14.30
C ARG A 290 -34.21 -12.20 -15.06
N PRO A 291 -35.12 -13.03 -14.50
CA PRO A 291 -36.36 -13.35 -15.19
C PRO A 291 -37.24 -12.11 -15.42
N LEU A 292 -37.26 -11.19 -14.46
CA LEU A 292 -38.01 -9.93 -14.57
C LEU A 292 -37.38 -8.99 -15.61
N ILE A 293 -36.05 -8.88 -15.65
CA ILE A 293 -35.31 -8.13 -16.66
C ILE A 293 -35.65 -8.66 -18.05
N ALA A 294 -35.64 -9.99 -18.25
CA ALA A 294 -35.98 -10.60 -19.52
C ALA A 294 -37.42 -10.24 -19.96
N PHE A 295 -38.39 -10.39 -19.05
CA PHE A 295 -39.79 -10.04 -19.31
C PHE A 295 -39.99 -8.55 -19.60
N MET A 296 -39.32 -7.65 -18.86
CA MET A 296 -39.37 -6.21 -19.09
C MET A 296 -38.82 -5.85 -20.47
N ARG A 297 -37.72 -6.48 -20.90
CA ARG A 297 -37.15 -6.27 -22.24
C ARG A 297 -38.09 -6.74 -23.34
N GLU A 298 -38.67 -7.93 -23.18
CA GLU A 298 -39.68 -8.46 -24.12
C GLU A 298 -40.93 -7.57 -24.20
N SER A 299 -41.28 -6.91 -23.09
CA SER A 299 -42.44 -6.02 -22.99
C SER A 299 -42.12 -4.56 -23.31
N GLU A 300 -40.90 -4.24 -23.74
CA GLU A 300 -40.41 -2.87 -24.00
C GLU A 300 -40.57 -1.91 -22.80
N VAL A 301 -40.51 -2.45 -21.58
CA VAL A 301 -40.60 -1.69 -20.32
C VAL A 301 -39.20 -1.30 -19.83
N PRO A 302 -38.96 -0.02 -19.47
CA PRO A 302 -37.68 0.40 -18.91
C PRO A 302 -37.32 -0.32 -17.61
N ILE A 303 -36.09 -0.84 -17.54
CA ILE A 303 -35.55 -1.49 -16.34
C ILE A 303 -35.31 -0.42 -15.25
N PRO A 304 -35.80 -0.61 -14.01
CA PRO A 304 -35.57 0.31 -12.90
C PRO A 304 -34.07 0.56 -12.65
N PRO A 305 -33.65 1.81 -12.31
CA PRO A 305 -32.24 2.16 -12.13
C PRO A 305 -31.48 1.28 -11.12
N ALA A 306 -32.13 0.86 -10.03
CA ALA A 306 -31.51 0.00 -9.02
C ALA A 306 -31.14 -1.39 -9.56
N ILE A 307 -31.99 -1.98 -10.42
CA ILE A 307 -31.73 -3.29 -11.05
C ILE A 307 -30.63 -3.13 -12.11
N ARG A 308 -30.67 -2.04 -12.88
CA ARG A 308 -29.64 -1.73 -13.88
C ARG A 308 -28.25 -1.60 -13.25
N MET A 309 -28.13 -0.88 -12.13
CA MET A 309 -26.87 -0.75 -11.39
C MET A 309 -26.35 -2.09 -10.87
N ALA A 310 -27.23 -2.96 -10.38
CA ALA A 310 -26.84 -4.28 -9.90
C ALA A 310 -26.31 -5.18 -11.02
N ALA A 311 -26.96 -5.13 -12.20
CA ALA A 311 -26.48 -5.81 -13.39
C ALA A 311 -25.12 -5.27 -13.85
N GLU A 312 -24.98 -3.95 -13.96
CA GLU A 312 -23.73 -3.29 -14.38
C GLU A 312 -22.57 -3.67 -13.47
N TYR A 313 -22.75 -3.54 -12.15
CA TYR A 313 -21.73 -3.89 -11.17
C TYR A 313 -21.31 -5.36 -11.27
N THR A 314 -22.29 -6.27 -11.33
CA THR A 314 -22.03 -7.73 -11.34
C THR A 314 -21.34 -8.17 -12.63
N LEU A 315 -21.83 -7.70 -13.78
CA LEU A 315 -21.28 -8.04 -15.09
C LEU A 315 -19.86 -7.49 -15.29
N ILE A 316 -19.63 -6.22 -14.94
CA ILE A 316 -18.28 -5.61 -15.03
C ILE A 316 -17.31 -6.37 -14.13
N LYS A 317 -17.70 -6.66 -12.88
CA LYS A 317 -16.84 -7.38 -11.95
C LYS A 317 -16.49 -8.78 -12.45
N GLU A 318 -17.48 -9.57 -12.88
CA GLU A 318 -17.24 -10.91 -13.44
C GLU A 318 -16.32 -10.87 -14.67
N LEU A 319 -16.45 -9.84 -15.51
CA LEU A 319 -15.59 -9.65 -16.67
C LEU A 319 -14.15 -9.32 -16.27
N VAL A 320 -13.95 -8.39 -15.32
CA VAL A 320 -12.64 -8.04 -14.79
C VAL A 320 -11.96 -9.26 -14.16
N ASP A 321 -12.68 -10.02 -13.33
CA ASP A 321 -12.19 -11.24 -12.68
C ASP A 321 -11.78 -12.33 -13.69
N ALA A 322 -12.50 -12.43 -14.82
CA ALA A 322 -12.18 -13.36 -15.91
C ALA A 322 -10.94 -12.90 -16.69
N LEU A 323 -10.83 -11.60 -16.97
CA LEU A 323 -9.70 -11.02 -17.71
C LEU A 323 -8.40 -11.01 -16.90
N ASP A 324 -8.46 -10.78 -15.59
CA ASP A 324 -7.27 -10.80 -14.72
C ASP A 324 -6.64 -12.20 -14.61
N ARG A 325 -7.47 -13.25 -14.69
CA ARG A 325 -7.03 -14.65 -14.73
C ARG A 325 -6.64 -15.14 -16.12
N ALA A 326 -7.14 -14.50 -17.17
CA ALA A 326 -6.92 -14.91 -18.57
C ALA A 326 -5.45 -15.03 -19.04
N PRO A 327 -4.44 -14.35 -18.45
CA PRO A 327 -3.04 -14.62 -18.76
C PRO A 327 -2.59 -16.04 -18.39
N ARG A 328 -3.22 -16.65 -17.37
CA ARG A 328 -2.80 -17.94 -16.78
C ARG A 328 -3.83 -19.04 -17.01
N GLU A 329 -5.12 -18.71 -16.95
CA GLU A 329 -6.24 -19.65 -17.07
C GLU A 329 -7.01 -19.45 -18.39
N PRO A 330 -7.57 -20.52 -18.98
CA PRO A 330 -8.41 -20.40 -20.17
C PRO A 330 -9.58 -19.42 -19.96
N LEU A 331 -9.83 -18.56 -20.94
CA LEU A 331 -10.93 -17.60 -20.87
C LEU A 331 -12.28 -18.33 -20.80
N PRO A 332 -13.15 -18.06 -19.81
CA PRO A 332 -14.43 -18.79 -19.70
C PRO A 332 -15.44 -18.32 -20.76
N ASP A 333 -16.31 -19.20 -21.25
CA ASP A 333 -17.42 -18.84 -22.16
C ASP A 333 -18.36 -17.79 -21.54
N ARG A 334 -18.40 -17.75 -20.20
CA ARG A 334 -19.11 -16.72 -19.44
C ARG A 334 -18.72 -15.30 -19.84
N ALA A 335 -17.46 -15.04 -20.21
CA ALA A 335 -17.01 -13.72 -20.63
C ALA A 335 -17.74 -13.21 -21.90
N PHE A 336 -18.02 -14.11 -22.86
CA PHE A 336 -18.80 -13.77 -24.04
C PHE A 336 -20.30 -13.62 -23.74
N ALA A 337 -20.82 -14.38 -22.77
CA ALA A 337 -22.19 -14.18 -22.29
C ALA A 337 -22.35 -12.79 -21.64
N ILE A 338 -21.35 -12.37 -20.85
CA ILE A 338 -21.32 -11.04 -20.24
C ILE A 338 -21.31 -9.94 -21.31
N ALA A 339 -20.48 -10.07 -22.36
CA ALA A 339 -20.45 -9.09 -23.45
C ALA A 339 -21.84 -8.90 -24.10
N ARG A 340 -22.55 -10.01 -24.37
CA ARG A 340 -23.93 -9.96 -24.89
C ARG A 340 -24.92 -9.36 -23.88
N GLU A 341 -24.77 -9.68 -22.59
CA GLU A 341 -25.63 -9.13 -21.55
C GLU A 341 -25.45 -7.62 -21.40
N LEU A 342 -24.20 -7.12 -21.41
CA LEU A 342 -23.87 -5.70 -21.39
C LEU A 342 -24.51 -4.96 -22.57
N GLU A 343 -24.33 -5.47 -23.80
CA GLU A 343 -24.96 -4.92 -25.00
C GLU A 343 -26.48 -4.93 -24.89
N SER A 344 -27.07 -6.04 -24.42
CA SER A 344 -28.52 -6.20 -24.30
C SER A 344 -29.18 -5.22 -23.31
N LEU A 345 -28.41 -4.75 -22.33
CA LEU A 345 -28.83 -3.84 -21.27
C LEU A 345 -28.46 -2.38 -21.57
N ASP A 346 -27.82 -2.10 -22.71
CA ASP A 346 -27.26 -0.79 -23.06
C ASP A 346 -26.32 -0.28 -21.96
N LEU A 347 -25.41 -1.18 -21.53
CA LEU A 347 -24.38 -0.92 -20.54
C LEU A 347 -23.01 -0.88 -21.23
N THR A 348 -22.20 0.11 -20.89
CA THR A 348 -20.89 0.30 -21.50
C THR A 348 -19.79 -0.35 -20.67
N ALA A 349 -18.89 -1.10 -21.31
CA ALA A 349 -17.68 -1.57 -20.66
C ALA A 349 -16.79 -0.38 -20.24
N LEU A 350 -16.02 -0.52 -19.15
CA LEU A 350 -15.02 0.46 -18.74
C LEU A 350 -13.80 0.38 -19.68
N VAL A 351 -13.90 1.03 -20.84
CA VAL A 351 -12.98 0.84 -21.99
C VAL A 351 -11.50 0.85 -21.60
N ALA A 352 -11.07 1.81 -20.78
CA ALA A 352 -9.66 1.94 -20.40
C ALA A 352 -9.14 0.80 -19.51
N GLU A 353 -9.94 0.33 -18.56
CA GLU A 353 -9.55 -0.75 -17.63
C GLU A 353 -9.57 -2.11 -18.33
N HIS A 354 -10.64 -2.38 -19.09
CA HIS A 354 -10.80 -3.64 -19.82
C HIS A 354 -9.76 -3.78 -20.94
N GLU A 355 -9.39 -2.69 -21.64
CA GLU A 355 -8.30 -2.72 -22.62
C GLU A 355 -6.99 -3.17 -22.00
N LEU A 356 -6.63 -2.63 -20.83
CA LEU A 356 -5.37 -2.98 -20.18
C LEU A 356 -5.31 -4.46 -19.80
N LEU A 357 -6.41 -5.02 -19.28
CA LEU A 357 -6.49 -6.43 -18.90
C LEU A 357 -6.50 -7.35 -20.13
N LEU A 358 -7.29 -7.03 -21.16
CA LEU A 358 -7.32 -7.74 -22.44
C LEU A 358 -5.95 -7.76 -23.10
N ARG A 359 -5.27 -6.61 -23.14
CA ARG A 359 -3.92 -6.47 -23.69
C ARG A 359 -2.93 -7.35 -22.95
N ARG A 360 -2.84 -7.25 -21.63
CA ARG A 360 -1.93 -8.08 -20.82
C ARG A 360 -2.17 -9.58 -21.02
N ALA A 361 -3.43 -10.00 -21.07
CA ALA A 361 -3.78 -11.38 -21.34
C ALA A 361 -3.36 -11.81 -22.75
N ALA A 362 -3.63 -10.99 -23.78
CA ALA A 362 -3.25 -11.29 -25.15
C ALA A 362 -1.73 -11.33 -25.34
N GLU A 363 -0.99 -10.42 -24.70
CA GLU A 363 0.47 -10.38 -24.68
C GLU A 363 1.03 -11.68 -24.07
N SER A 364 0.55 -12.07 -22.89
CA SER A 364 0.99 -13.31 -22.23
C SER A 364 0.69 -14.56 -23.05
N ARG A 365 -0.46 -14.64 -23.72
CA ARG A 365 -0.82 -15.78 -24.59
C ARG A 365 0.02 -15.81 -25.86
N ALA A 366 0.30 -14.65 -26.45
CA ALA A 366 1.16 -14.56 -27.63
C ALA A 366 2.62 -14.92 -27.31
N GLU A 367 3.14 -14.54 -26.14
CA GLU A 367 4.46 -14.94 -25.67
C GLU A 367 4.59 -16.46 -25.50
N ALA A 368 3.54 -17.14 -25.02
CA ALA A 368 3.53 -18.59 -24.85
C ALA A 368 3.69 -19.36 -26.19
N LEU A 369 3.29 -18.76 -27.32
CA LEU A 369 3.47 -19.34 -28.66
C LEU A 369 4.95 -19.50 -29.04
N GLN A 370 5.86 -18.79 -28.37
CA GLN A 370 7.30 -18.96 -28.53
C GLN A 370 7.80 -20.32 -28.01
N THR A 371 7.03 -20.98 -27.15
CA THR A 371 7.35 -22.32 -26.64
C THR A 371 6.56 -23.40 -27.38
N ASP A 372 5.27 -23.16 -27.62
CA ASP A 372 4.39 -24.06 -28.35
C ASP A 372 3.45 -23.26 -29.30
N PRO A 373 3.83 -23.08 -30.57
CA PRO A 373 3.07 -22.25 -31.51
C PRO A 373 1.71 -22.86 -31.87
N LEU A 374 1.56 -24.18 -31.70
CA LEU A 374 0.34 -24.93 -31.98
C LEU A 374 -0.29 -25.45 -30.68
N GLY A 375 -0.03 -24.79 -29.55
CA GLY A 375 -0.53 -25.09 -28.21
C GLY A 375 -1.85 -24.39 -27.87
N PRO A 376 -2.47 -24.70 -26.71
CA PRO A 376 -3.79 -24.18 -26.33
C PRO A 376 -3.84 -22.64 -26.27
N ASP A 377 -2.70 -21.98 -26.06
CA ASP A 377 -2.57 -20.52 -26.04
C ASP A 377 -2.94 -19.86 -27.37
N LEU A 378 -2.80 -20.56 -28.50
CA LEU A 378 -3.22 -20.07 -29.81
C LEU A 378 -4.73 -19.80 -29.84
N ASP A 379 -5.53 -20.73 -29.30
CA ASP A 379 -6.98 -20.57 -29.24
C ASP A 379 -7.37 -19.48 -28.23
N GLN A 380 -6.63 -19.36 -27.13
CA GLN A 380 -6.88 -18.31 -26.14
C GLN A 380 -6.57 -16.91 -26.70
N ALA A 381 -5.49 -16.76 -27.49
CA ALA A 381 -5.18 -15.50 -28.15
C ALA A 381 -6.30 -15.07 -29.10
N HIS A 382 -6.84 -15.99 -29.89
CA HIS A 382 -8.03 -15.73 -30.73
C HIS A 382 -9.24 -15.32 -29.89
N ARG A 383 -9.57 -16.07 -28.84
CA ARG A 383 -10.74 -15.80 -28.00
C ARG A 383 -10.64 -14.45 -27.28
N LEU A 384 -9.45 -14.02 -26.86
CA LEU A 384 -9.25 -12.70 -26.28
C LEU A 384 -9.51 -11.57 -27.29
N LEU A 385 -9.03 -11.72 -28.52
CA LEU A 385 -9.31 -10.76 -29.59
C LEU A 385 -10.79 -10.78 -30.01
N ASP A 386 -11.47 -11.94 -29.95
CA ASP A 386 -12.91 -12.05 -30.22
C ASP A 386 -13.72 -11.35 -29.14
N LEU A 387 -13.34 -11.53 -27.88
CA LEU A 387 -13.96 -10.83 -26.76
C LEU A 387 -13.75 -9.32 -26.85
N ALA A 388 -12.55 -8.87 -27.21
CA ALA A 388 -12.28 -7.44 -27.43
C ALA A 388 -13.19 -6.85 -28.51
N ALA A 389 -13.37 -7.55 -29.63
CA ALA A 389 -14.29 -7.15 -30.68
C ALA A 389 -15.76 -7.13 -30.21
N ALA A 390 -16.20 -8.15 -29.46
CA ALA A 390 -17.54 -8.22 -28.90
C ALA A 390 -17.84 -7.09 -27.89
N LEU A 391 -16.81 -6.59 -27.19
CA LEU A 391 -16.91 -5.46 -26.27
C LEU A 391 -16.74 -4.10 -26.96
N GLY A 392 -16.44 -4.07 -28.26
CA GLY A 392 -16.12 -2.84 -29.00
C GLY A 392 -14.81 -2.18 -28.56
N ILE A 393 -13.89 -2.94 -27.97
CA ILE A 393 -12.62 -2.43 -27.44
C ILE A 393 -11.51 -2.63 -28.46
N THR A 394 -10.84 -1.54 -28.84
CA THR A 394 -9.62 -1.61 -29.65
C THR A 394 -8.41 -1.83 -28.74
N VAL A 395 -7.79 -3.01 -28.86
CA VAL A 395 -6.59 -3.39 -28.08
C VAL A 395 -5.34 -2.87 -28.78
N ASN A 396 -4.37 -2.34 -28.02
CA ASN A 396 -3.05 -2.07 -28.57
C ASN A 396 -2.30 -3.38 -28.83
N LEU A 397 -2.08 -3.71 -30.10
CA LEU A 397 -1.52 -4.99 -30.53
C LEU A 397 0.01 -5.02 -30.62
N TRP A 398 0.74 -3.93 -30.33
CA TRP A 398 2.18 -3.84 -30.64
C TRP A 398 3.02 -4.98 -30.03
N GLN A 399 2.84 -5.27 -28.73
CA GLN A 399 3.59 -6.35 -28.08
C GLN A 399 3.11 -7.73 -28.56
N VAL A 400 1.79 -7.91 -28.71
CA VAL A 400 1.17 -9.15 -29.22
C VAL A 400 1.72 -9.49 -30.61
N GLN A 401 1.83 -8.47 -31.48
CA GLN A 401 2.41 -8.58 -32.81
C GLN A 401 3.87 -9.03 -32.73
N ASN A 402 4.69 -8.35 -31.94
CA ASN A 402 6.10 -8.68 -31.80
C ASN A 402 6.33 -10.10 -31.27
N ALA A 403 5.57 -10.52 -30.25
CA ALA A 403 5.63 -11.87 -29.69
C ALA A 403 5.22 -12.93 -30.73
N TYR A 404 4.11 -12.72 -31.43
CA TYR A 404 3.66 -13.61 -32.50
C TYR A 404 4.67 -13.70 -33.65
N HIS A 405 5.26 -12.58 -34.07
CA HIS A 405 6.29 -12.56 -35.11
C HIS A 405 7.53 -13.36 -34.68
N ALA A 406 8.00 -13.19 -33.44
CA ALA A 406 9.10 -13.97 -32.90
C ALA A 406 8.79 -15.48 -32.94
N ALA A 407 7.60 -15.87 -32.48
CA ALA A 407 7.17 -17.27 -32.48
C ALA A 407 7.11 -17.86 -33.90
N ALA A 408 6.56 -17.10 -34.85
CA ALA A 408 6.47 -17.48 -36.25
C ALA A 408 7.85 -17.65 -36.91
N GLN A 409 8.82 -16.78 -36.58
CA GLN A 409 10.18 -16.89 -37.10
C GLN A 409 10.94 -18.08 -36.48
N SER A 410 10.81 -18.29 -35.18
CA SER A 410 11.50 -19.40 -34.49
C SER A 410 10.99 -20.78 -34.89
N HIS A 411 9.71 -20.89 -35.27
CA HIS A 411 9.10 -22.16 -35.69
C HIS A 411 8.79 -22.22 -37.18
N ARG A 412 9.42 -21.36 -37.99
CA ARG A 412 9.10 -21.20 -39.41
C ARG A 412 9.17 -22.52 -40.18
N ASP A 413 10.26 -23.26 -40.03
CA ASP A 413 10.48 -24.49 -40.79
C ASP A 413 9.47 -25.58 -40.37
N LEU A 414 9.24 -25.74 -39.06
CA LEU A 414 8.22 -26.63 -38.51
C LEU A 414 6.82 -26.31 -39.06
N LEU A 415 6.42 -25.04 -39.05
CA LEU A 415 5.11 -24.60 -39.53
C LEU A 415 4.94 -24.80 -41.05
N LEU A 416 6.03 -24.74 -41.83
CA LEU A 416 6.02 -24.98 -43.27
C LEU A 416 5.98 -26.48 -43.61
N GLU A 417 6.72 -27.31 -42.87
CA GLU A 417 6.72 -28.77 -43.02
C GLU A 417 5.33 -29.34 -42.71
N LEU A 418 4.75 -28.97 -41.56
CA LEU A 418 3.42 -29.41 -41.14
C LEU A 418 2.29 -28.91 -42.07
N ALA A 419 2.51 -27.82 -42.80
CA ALA A 419 1.58 -27.34 -43.83
C ALA A 419 1.63 -28.18 -45.12
N GLN A 420 2.74 -28.86 -45.40
CA GLN A 420 2.97 -29.65 -46.62
C GLN A 420 2.63 -31.14 -46.43
N GLU A 421 2.80 -31.69 -45.22
CA GLU A 421 2.63 -33.13 -44.92
C GLU A 421 1.18 -33.62 -44.71
N GLY A 422 0.20 -33.02 -45.39
CA GLY A 422 -1.24 -33.32 -45.22
C GLY A 422 -1.75 -34.74 -45.57
N SER A 423 -0.98 -35.81 -45.37
CA SER A 423 -1.33 -37.20 -45.73
C SER A 423 -0.89 -38.30 -44.74
N GLY A 424 -0.48 -37.97 -43.52
CA GLY A 424 -0.15 -38.95 -42.45
C GLY A 424 -1.30 -39.25 -41.47
N PRO A 425 -1.27 -40.36 -40.69
CA PRO A 425 -2.37 -40.77 -39.80
C PRO A 425 -2.70 -39.85 -38.61
N GLY A 426 -2.01 -38.71 -38.45
CA GLY A 426 -2.34 -37.60 -37.52
C GLY A 426 -2.39 -36.21 -38.19
N ALA A 427 -2.10 -36.14 -39.50
CA ALA A 427 -1.94 -34.91 -40.28
C ALA A 427 -3.19 -34.01 -40.40
N PRO A 428 -4.46 -34.50 -40.38
CA PRO A 428 -5.63 -33.62 -40.48
C PRO A 428 -5.73 -32.61 -39.33
N THR A 429 -5.33 -33.03 -38.12
CA THR A 429 -5.38 -32.22 -36.89
C THR A 429 -4.29 -31.15 -36.86
N GLU A 430 -3.06 -31.49 -37.22
CA GLU A 430 -1.91 -30.57 -37.21
C GLU A 430 -1.98 -29.54 -38.35
N THR A 431 -2.39 -29.97 -39.55
CA THR A 431 -2.62 -29.05 -40.68
C THR A 431 -3.70 -28.01 -40.34
N GLY A 432 -4.76 -28.44 -39.62
CA GLY A 432 -5.80 -27.55 -39.11
C GLY A 432 -5.30 -26.54 -38.08
N ARG A 433 -4.39 -26.95 -37.19
CA ARG A 433 -3.75 -26.06 -36.19
C ARG A 433 -2.84 -25.04 -36.85
N VAL A 434 -2.07 -25.43 -37.86
CA VAL A 434 -1.24 -24.50 -38.64
C VAL A 434 -2.11 -23.46 -39.36
N ALA A 435 -3.26 -23.86 -39.90
CA ALA A 435 -4.21 -22.92 -40.48
C ALA A 435 -4.79 -21.95 -39.43
N VAL A 436 -5.06 -22.41 -38.19
CA VAL A 436 -5.46 -21.53 -37.08
C VAL A 436 -4.35 -20.52 -36.77
N PHE A 437 -3.10 -20.97 -36.68
CA PHE A 437 -1.95 -20.10 -36.44
C PHE A 437 -1.87 -18.97 -37.48
N TRP A 438 -1.92 -19.33 -38.77
CA TRP A 438 -1.86 -18.33 -39.85
C TRP A 438 -3.08 -17.39 -39.91
N ARG A 439 -4.27 -17.80 -39.44
CA ARG A 439 -5.43 -16.89 -39.33
C ARG A 439 -5.20 -15.76 -38.33
N LEU A 440 -4.32 -15.94 -37.35
CA LEU A 440 -3.98 -14.88 -36.41
C LEU A 440 -3.23 -13.72 -37.10
N VAL A 441 -2.55 -13.98 -38.22
CA VAL A 441 -1.84 -12.95 -39.01
C VAL A 441 -2.78 -11.85 -39.51
N GLU A 442 -3.95 -12.22 -40.02
CA GLU A 442 -4.94 -11.25 -40.52
C GLU A 442 -5.49 -10.38 -39.39
N ARG A 443 -5.76 -11.00 -38.23
CA ARG A 443 -6.27 -10.33 -37.03
C ARG A 443 -5.24 -9.42 -36.38
N LEU A 444 -3.96 -9.76 -36.51
CA LEU A 444 -2.84 -8.95 -36.05
C LEU A 444 -2.36 -7.96 -37.12
N HIS A 445 -3.07 -7.80 -38.25
CA HIS A 445 -2.73 -6.86 -39.32
C HIS A 445 -1.30 -7.00 -39.88
N PHE A 446 -0.79 -8.24 -39.90
CA PHE A 446 0.51 -8.56 -40.48
C PHE A 446 0.41 -8.82 -41.99
N ASN A 447 1.51 -8.58 -42.72
CA ASN A 447 1.65 -9.03 -44.09
C ASN A 447 2.12 -10.51 -44.11
N LEU A 448 1.24 -11.41 -44.55
CA LEU A 448 1.49 -12.87 -44.64
C LEU A 448 2.76 -13.23 -45.42
N ASP A 449 3.03 -12.55 -46.53
CA ASP A 449 4.18 -12.84 -47.39
C ASP A 449 5.50 -12.49 -46.70
N SER A 450 5.49 -11.47 -45.83
CA SER A 450 6.67 -11.05 -45.07
C SER A 450 7.06 -12.03 -43.95
N LEU A 451 6.08 -12.71 -43.35
CA LEU A 451 6.29 -13.71 -42.28
C LEU A 451 6.77 -15.06 -42.81
N ARG A 452 6.36 -15.42 -44.03
CA ARG A 452 6.79 -16.67 -44.69
C ARG A 452 8.17 -16.55 -45.34
N ALA A 453 8.66 -15.34 -45.58
CA ALA A 453 10.01 -15.10 -46.09
C ALA A 453 11.08 -15.41 -45.02
N PRO A 454 12.27 -15.90 -45.41
CA PRO A 454 13.37 -16.09 -44.46
C PRO A 454 13.80 -14.74 -43.90
N ALA A 455 14.15 -14.70 -42.61
CA ALA A 455 14.72 -13.51 -41.99
C ALA A 455 15.89 -13.00 -42.84
N ARG A 456 15.78 -11.78 -43.36
CA ARG A 456 16.91 -11.13 -44.03
C ARG A 456 17.97 -10.88 -42.96
N VAL A 457 19.07 -11.64 -43.01
CA VAL A 457 20.27 -11.31 -42.25
C VAL A 457 20.70 -9.90 -42.69
N PRO A 458 20.77 -8.91 -41.80
CA PRO A 458 21.35 -7.63 -42.14
C PRO A 458 22.83 -7.89 -42.49
N GLY A 459 23.20 -7.61 -43.74
CA GLY A 459 24.59 -7.64 -44.19
C GLY A 459 25.36 -6.41 -43.71
#